data_AF-A0AA46NPZ1-F1
#
_entry.id   AF-A0AA46NPZ1-F1
#
_cell.length_a   1.000
_cell.length_b   1.000
_cell.length_c   1.000
_cell.angle_alpha   90.00
_cell.angle_beta   90.00
_cell.angle_gamma   90.00
#
_symmetry.space_group_name_H-M   'P 1'
#
loop_
_entity.id
_entity.type
_entity.pdbx_description
1 polymer ?
#
loop_
_entity_poly.entity_id
_entity_poly.type
_entity_poly.pdbx_seq_one_letter_code
_entity_poly.pdbx_strand_id
1 'polypeptide(L)'
;MLDISKIKIEIITKQNVPININNPVLNYTQNKDRKFDRLFVQVFYDDVKIGEGIILDFYKQFEVVEDFGVPHTKVISFEYNGNTHFRNTYFGNMIYRIKNFKSPKIDDEEREKYIKEITAIFETYLSSLKDKIDDSKLTYVPSSSKIPDDIALNLSQSSKKELIKIVDKNPDDTTDSKSITTFEESIKHSKIKYRFDEDKIKQNNKSRFIIIDDVFGNGSTIFTILKKLYENTNMLNYFFIVVKDVKR
;
A
#
# COMPACT_ATOMS: atom_id res chain seq x y z
N MET A 1 -20.15 13.74 -7.14
CA MET A 1 -19.46 12.49 -7.57
C MET A 1 -17.96 12.80 -7.63
N LEU A 2 -17.07 11.90 -7.22
CA LEU A 2 -15.62 12.16 -7.31
C LEU A 2 -15.19 12.03 -8.77
N ASP A 3 -14.54 13.04 -9.31
CA ASP A 3 -13.99 12.99 -10.66
C ASP A 3 -12.67 12.22 -10.66
N ILE A 4 -12.65 11.07 -11.33
CA ILE A 4 -11.49 10.17 -11.39
C ILE A 4 -10.38 10.77 -12.27
N SER A 5 -10.73 11.61 -13.24
CA SER A 5 -9.74 12.25 -14.13
C SER A 5 -8.77 13.17 -13.37
N LYS A 6 -9.20 13.66 -12.19
CA LYS A 6 -8.37 14.46 -11.28
C LYS A 6 -7.38 13.63 -10.46
N ILE A 7 -7.47 12.31 -10.50
CA ILE A 7 -6.65 11.42 -9.67
C ILE A 7 -5.47 10.92 -10.48
N LYS A 8 -4.27 11.06 -9.90
CA LYS A 8 -3.06 10.55 -10.50
C LYS A 8 -2.19 9.90 -9.43
N ILE A 9 -1.74 8.67 -9.69
CA ILE A 9 -0.82 7.93 -8.84
C ILE A 9 0.39 7.54 -9.68
N GLU A 10 1.56 8.07 -9.33
CA GLU A 10 2.81 7.77 -10.02
C GLU A 10 3.65 6.81 -9.18
N ILE A 11 4.08 5.71 -9.79
CA ILE A 11 4.97 4.72 -9.19
C ILE A 11 6.29 4.75 -9.94
N ILE A 12 7.36 5.18 -9.27
CA ILE A 12 8.70 5.35 -9.83
C ILE A 12 9.63 4.29 -9.22
N THR A 13 10.25 3.47 -10.07
CA THR A 13 11.11 2.37 -9.62
C THR A 13 12.25 2.09 -10.60
N LYS A 14 13.36 1.53 -10.12
CA LYS A 14 14.42 1.00 -11.00
C LYS A 14 14.11 -0.40 -11.53
N GLN A 15 13.19 -1.09 -10.87
CA GLN A 15 12.73 -2.42 -11.26
C GLN A 15 12.00 -2.38 -12.60
N ASN A 16 11.73 -3.54 -13.19
CA ASN A 16 10.80 -3.62 -14.31
C ASN A 16 9.42 -3.13 -13.87
N VAL A 17 8.71 -2.48 -14.78
CA VAL A 17 7.38 -1.93 -14.51
C VAL A 17 6.33 -2.74 -15.25
N PRO A 18 5.17 -2.99 -14.64
CA PRO A 18 4.06 -3.59 -15.36
C PRO A 18 3.50 -2.57 -16.36
N ILE A 19 3.24 -3.03 -17.58
CA ILE A 19 2.64 -2.23 -18.67
C ILE A 19 1.14 -2.57 -18.81
N ASN A 20 0.38 -1.98 -19.75
CA ASN A 20 -1.09 -2.08 -19.94
C ASN A 20 -1.87 -2.71 -18.77
N ILE A 21 -1.78 -2.09 -17.60
CA ILE A 21 -2.62 -2.44 -16.46
C ILE A 21 -3.93 -1.71 -16.67
N ASN A 22 -5.04 -2.42 -16.49
CA ASN A 22 -6.37 -1.82 -16.55
C ASN A 22 -6.64 -0.96 -15.28
N ASN A 23 -5.93 0.15 -15.15
CA ASN A 23 -6.13 1.13 -14.09
C ASN A 23 -5.88 2.55 -14.65
N PRO A 24 -6.91 3.41 -14.69
CA PRO A 24 -6.82 4.71 -15.35
C PRO A 24 -5.99 5.75 -14.60
N VAL A 25 -5.65 5.52 -13.33
CA VAL A 25 -4.95 6.50 -12.49
C VAL A 25 -3.51 6.12 -12.16
N LEU A 26 -3.13 4.85 -12.37
CA LEU A 26 -1.78 4.36 -12.05
C LEU A 26 -0.83 4.51 -13.24
N ASN A 27 0.20 5.31 -13.05
CA ASN A 27 1.30 5.48 -14.00
C ASN A 27 2.58 4.88 -13.41
N TYR A 28 3.28 4.06 -14.19
CA TYR A 28 4.57 3.51 -13.79
C TYR A 28 5.68 4.17 -14.60
N THR A 29 6.73 4.61 -13.91
CA THR A 29 7.94 5.17 -14.53
C THR A 29 9.14 4.34 -14.09
N GLN A 30 9.84 3.77 -15.08
CA GLN A 30 11.11 3.11 -14.83
C GLN A 30 12.24 4.16 -14.83
N ASN A 31 12.97 4.27 -13.73
CA ASN A 31 14.15 5.12 -13.60
C ASN A 31 15.32 4.27 -13.08
N LYS A 32 16.23 3.89 -13.98
CA LYS A 32 17.38 3.03 -13.70
C LYS A 32 18.45 3.70 -12.83
N ASP A 33 18.49 5.03 -12.79
CA ASP A 33 19.47 5.80 -12.02
C ASP A 33 19.08 5.97 -10.53
N ARG A 34 17.90 5.47 -10.13
CA ARG A 34 17.49 5.50 -8.72
C ARG A 34 18.44 4.68 -7.87
N LYS A 35 18.92 5.29 -6.80
CA LYS A 35 19.74 4.65 -5.76
C LYS A 35 19.06 3.43 -5.11
N PHE A 36 17.73 3.46 -4.96
CA PHE A 36 16.98 2.44 -4.22
C PHE A 36 15.98 1.68 -5.10
N ASP A 37 15.85 0.39 -4.79
CA ASP A 37 15.03 -0.62 -5.45
C ASP A 37 13.54 -0.49 -5.14
N ARG A 38 13.24 0.23 -4.05
CA ARG A 38 11.88 0.42 -3.55
C ARG A 38 11.09 1.33 -4.48
N LEU A 39 9.80 1.02 -4.58
CA LEU A 39 8.88 1.77 -5.41
C LEU A 39 8.55 3.07 -4.66
N PHE A 40 8.94 4.21 -5.24
CA PHE A 40 8.52 5.50 -4.71
C PHE A 40 7.21 5.90 -5.35
N VAL A 41 6.27 6.36 -4.54
CA VAL A 41 4.90 6.61 -4.99
C VAL A 41 4.50 8.04 -4.66
N GLN A 42 3.87 8.70 -5.61
CA GLN A 42 3.27 10.03 -5.43
C GLN A 42 1.79 9.96 -5.79
N VAL A 43 0.96 10.57 -4.96
CA VAL A 43 -0.50 10.58 -5.09
C VAL A 43 -0.96 12.03 -5.22
N PHE A 44 -1.67 12.31 -6.30
CA PHE A 44 -2.20 13.63 -6.63
C PHE A 44 -3.72 13.61 -6.73
N TYR A 45 -4.31 14.77 -6.40
CA TYR A 45 -5.70 15.08 -6.66
C TYR A 45 -5.78 16.52 -7.15
N ASP A 46 -6.31 16.72 -8.37
CA ASP A 46 -6.45 18.04 -9.00
C ASP A 46 -5.09 18.77 -9.11
N ASP A 47 -4.08 18.05 -9.61
CA ASP A 47 -2.68 18.47 -9.73
C ASP A 47 -1.95 18.82 -8.43
N VAL A 48 -2.62 18.69 -7.28
CA VAL A 48 -2.02 18.88 -5.96
C VAL A 48 -1.54 17.54 -5.41
N LYS A 49 -0.28 17.49 -4.97
CA LYS A 49 0.29 16.31 -4.30
C LYS A 49 -0.30 16.18 -2.90
N ILE A 50 -1.10 15.14 -2.66
CA ILE A 50 -1.76 14.88 -1.38
C ILE A 50 -1.07 13.79 -0.55
N GLY A 51 -0.22 12.97 -1.18
CA GLY A 51 0.65 12.07 -0.45
C GLY A 51 1.84 11.55 -1.23
N GLU A 52 2.86 11.10 -0.50
CA GLU A 52 4.01 10.40 -1.07
C GLU A 52 4.50 9.29 -0.14
N GLY A 53 5.08 8.24 -0.70
CA GLY A 53 5.43 7.08 0.11
C GLY A 53 6.32 6.09 -0.61
N ILE A 54 6.57 4.99 0.08
CA ILE A 54 7.35 3.88 -0.45
C ILE A 54 6.58 2.57 -0.36
N ILE A 55 6.79 1.72 -1.36
CA ILE A 55 6.39 0.32 -1.35
C ILE A 55 7.64 -0.55 -1.43
N LEU A 56 7.76 -1.56 -0.57
CA LEU A 56 9.02 -2.33 -0.49
C LEU A 56 9.29 -3.12 -1.77
N ASP A 57 8.24 -3.71 -2.35
CA ASP A 57 8.39 -4.53 -3.54
C ASP A 57 7.05 -4.71 -4.28
N PHE A 58 7.08 -5.36 -5.44
CA PHE A 58 5.87 -5.96 -6.00
C PHE A 58 5.47 -7.22 -5.21
N TYR A 59 4.20 -7.59 -5.22
CA TYR A 59 3.72 -8.81 -4.54
C TYR A 59 4.17 -10.07 -5.30
N LYS A 60 3.94 -10.08 -6.62
CA LYS A 60 4.23 -11.21 -7.50
C LYS A 60 5.37 -10.86 -8.43
N GLN A 61 6.18 -11.86 -8.78
CA GLN A 61 7.14 -11.75 -9.86
C GLN A 61 6.40 -11.68 -11.19
N PHE A 62 6.89 -10.86 -12.09
CA PHE A 62 6.34 -10.73 -13.43
C PHE A 62 7.44 -10.45 -14.44
N GLU A 63 7.11 -10.72 -15.70
CA GLU A 63 7.92 -10.40 -16.85
C GLU A 63 7.11 -9.55 -17.83
N VAL A 64 7.81 -8.81 -18.69
CA VAL A 64 7.21 -8.16 -19.84
C VAL A 64 7.41 -9.07 -21.04
N VAL A 65 6.32 -9.54 -21.63
CA VAL A 65 6.31 -10.42 -22.80
C VAL A 65 5.61 -9.71 -23.94
N GLU A 66 6.01 -10.00 -25.16
CA GLU A 66 5.38 -9.46 -26.36
C GLU A 66 4.51 -10.55 -26.99
N ASP A 67 3.25 -10.20 -27.26
CA ASP A 67 2.32 -11.09 -27.96
C ASP A 67 1.66 -10.30 -29.09
N PHE A 68 1.80 -10.81 -30.31
CA PHE A 68 1.38 -10.13 -31.55
C PHE A 68 1.87 -8.67 -31.68
N GLY A 69 3.10 -8.37 -31.25
CA GLY A 69 3.65 -7.01 -31.32
C GLY A 69 3.22 -6.08 -30.18
N VAL A 70 2.38 -6.56 -29.26
CA VAL A 70 1.87 -5.76 -28.14
C VAL A 70 2.48 -6.25 -26.84
N PRO A 71 3.29 -5.41 -26.16
CA PRO A 71 3.94 -5.82 -24.93
C PRO A 71 2.91 -5.85 -23.80
N HIS A 72 2.89 -6.94 -23.05
CA HIS A 72 2.09 -7.13 -21.85
C HIS A 72 2.90 -7.77 -20.71
N THR A 73 2.26 -8.04 -19.58
CA THR A 73 2.87 -8.36 -18.28
C THR A 73 2.34 -9.72 -17.98
N LYS A 74 3.23 -10.64 -17.74
CA LYS A 74 2.85 -11.99 -17.40
C LYS A 74 3.33 -12.23 -15.99
N VAL A 75 2.39 -12.48 -15.08
CA VAL A 75 2.75 -12.92 -13.74
C VAL A 75 3.38 -14.30 -13.87
N ILE A 76 4.56 -14.49 -13.29
CA ILE A 76 5.27 -15.76 -13.40
C ILE A 76 4.52 -16.80 -12.59
N SER A 77 4.06 -17.85 -13.25
CA SER A 77 3.33 -18.95 -12.66
C SER A 77 4.02 -20.29 -12.86
N PHE A 78 3.60 -21.30 -12.09
CA PHE A 78 4.03 -22.69 -12.21
C PHE A 78 2.88 -23.63 -11.85
N GLU A 79 2.87 -24.81 -12.45
CA GLU A 79 1.88 -25.84 -12.15
C GLU A 79 2.34 -26.71 -10.98
N TYR A 80 1.44 -26.96 -10.03
CA TYR A 80 1.66 -27.91 -8.95
C TYR A 80 0.33 -28.57 -8.54
N ASN A 81 0.30 -29.91 -8.59
CA ASN A 81 -0.91 -30.71 -8.35
C ASN A 81 -2.12 -30.27 -9.18
N GLY A 82 -1.91 -30.01 -10.47
CA GLY A 82 -2.96 -29.59 -11.41
C GLY A 82 -3.55 -28.19 -11.15
N ASN A 83 -2.89 -27.38 -10.33
CA ASN A 83 -3.27 -26.00 -10.06
C ASN A 83 -2.15 -25.04 -10.47
N THR A 84 -2.53 -23.90 -11.05
CA THR A 84 -1.61 -22.80 -11.33
C THR A 84 -1.31 -22.01 -10.05
N HIS A 85 -0.03 -21.93 -9.69
CA HIS A 85 0.48 -21.11 -8.59
C HIS A 85 1.29 -19.95 -9.14
N PHE A 86 1.35 -18.85 -8.39
CA PHE A 86 2.13 -17.68 -8.77
C PHE A 86 3.41 -17.58 -7.95
N ARG A 87 4.51 -17.16 -8.58
CA ARG A 87 5.75 -16.85 -7.89
C ARG A 87 5.63 -15.49 -7.22
N ASN A 88 5.74 -15.47 -5.90
CA ASN A 88 5.79 -14.25 -5.13
C ASN A 88 7.23 -13.69 -5.08
N THR A 89 7.37 -12.38 -4.91
CA THR A 89 8.65 -11.78 -4.55
C THR A 89 9.03 -12.14 -3.11
N TYR A 90 10.19 -11.69 -2.63
CA TYR A 90 10.62 -11.92 -1.26
C TYR A 90 9.61 -11.41 -0.23
N PHE A 91 9.26 -10.12 -0.29
CA PHE A 91 8.25 -9.52 0.59
C PHE A 91 6.84 -10.03 0.27
N GLY A 92 6.54 -10.31 -1.01
CA GLY A 92 5.29 -10.92 -1.41
C GLY A 92 5.05 -12.27 -0.75
N ASN A 93 6.09 -13.10 -0.64
CA ASN A 93 6.00 -14.40 0.01
C ASN A 93 5.78 -14.27 1.52
N MET A 94 6.46 -13.33 2.19
CA MET A 94 6.21 -13.05 3.62
C MET A 94 4.73 -12.71 3.85
N ILE A 95 4.20 -11.75 3.09
CA ILE A 95 2.79 -11.34 3.19
C ILE A 95 1.84 -12.49 2.83
N TYR A 96 2.15 -13.25 1.78
CA TYR A 96 1.35 -14.40 1.35
C TYR A 96 1.23 -15.44 2.45
N ARG A 97 2.34 -15.82 3.09
CA ARG A 97 2.35 -16.82 4.14
C ARG A 97 1.56 -16.38 5.37
N ILE A 98 1.76 -15.15 5.85
CA ILE A 98 1.00 -14.62 7.00
C ILE A 98 -0.51 -14.57 6.68
N LYS A 99 -0.90 -14.21 5.45
CA LYS A 99 -2.32 -14.04 5.09
C LYS A 99 -3.04 -15.36 4.77
N ASN A 100 -2.35 -16.33 4.17
CA ASN A 100 -3.02 -17.50 3.56
C ASN A 100 -2.77 -18.82 4.29
N PHE A 101 -1.73 -18.92 5.12
CA PHE A 101 -1.47 -20.16 5.87
C PHE A 101 -2.36 -20.15 7.11
N LYS A 102 -3.50 -20.85 7.04
CA LYS A 102 -4.49 -20.92 8.11
C LYS A 102 -4.49 -22.25 8.86
N SER A 103 -4.10 -23.35 8.20
CA SER A 103 -4.10 -24.70 8.78
C SER A 103 -3.06 -25.60 8.10
N PRO A 104 -1.85 -25.74 8.68
CA PRO A 104 -1.38 -25.04 9.87
C PRO A 104 -1.23 -23.54 9.63
N LYS A 105 -1.42 -22.73 10.66
CA LYS A 105 -1.03 -21.33 10.63
C LYS A 105 0.50 -21.23 10.51
N ILE A 106 1.00 -20.12 9.96
CA ILE A 106 2.43 -19.82 10.07
C ILE A 106 2.83 -19.81 11.55
N ASP A 107 4.04 -20.28 11.84
CA ASP A 107 4.60 -20.22 13.18
C ASP A 107 4.71 -18.78 13.70
N ASP A 108 4.47 -18.59 14.99
CA ASP A 108 4.41 -17.25 15.58
C ASP A 108 5.81 -16.58 15.63
N GLU A 109 6.90 -17.34 15.79
CA GLU A 109 8.28 -16.82 15.72
C GLU A 109 8.65 -16.43 14.29
N GLU A 110 8.26 -17.25 13.30
CA GLU A 110 8.48 -16.94 11.89
C GLU A 110 7.71 -15.67 11.48
N ARG A 111 6.45 -15.54 11.94
CA ARG A 111 5.64 -14.34 11.74
C ARG A 111 6.31 -13.11 12.36
N GLU A 112 6.76 -13.21 13.61
CA GLU A 112 7.43 -12.10 14.30
C GLU A 112 8.71 -11.67 13.57
N LYS A 113 9.50 -12.63 13.09
CA LYS A 113 10.71 -12.38 12.29
C LYS A 113 10.37 -11.58 11.02
N TYR A 114 9.34 -11.96 10.28
CA TYR A 114 8.92 -11.23 9.08
C TYR A 114 8.48 -9.79 9.40
N ILE A 115 7.68 -9.61 10.46
CA ILE A 115 7.24 -8.27 10.88
C ILE A 115 8.42 -7.40 11.28
N LYS A 116 9.38 -7.94 12.06
CA LYS A 116 10.60 -7.22 12.48
C LYS A 116 11.44 -6.80 11.28
N GLU A 117 11.61 -7.68 10.31
CA GLU A 117 12.39 -7.38 9.10
C GLU A 117 11.77 -6.25 8.27
N ILE A 118 10.45 -6.32 8.03
CA ILE A 118 9.71 -5.25 7.35
C ILE A 118 9.81 -3.92 8.13
N THR A 119 9.63 -3.99 9.45
CA THR A 119 9.70 -2.82 10.34
C THR A 119 11.07 -2.14 10.26
N ALA A 120 12.17 -2.90 10.36
CA ALA A 120 13.53 -2.35 10.32
C ALA A 120 13.82 -1.57 9.02
N ILE A 121 13.26 -2.03 7.90
CA ILE A 121 13.37 -1.31 6.63
C ILE A 121 12.58 0.00 6.70
N PHE A 122 11.34 -0.01 7.17
CA PHE A 122 10.53 1.20 7.34
C PHE A 122 11.12 2.19 8.35
N GLU A 123 11.82 1.74 9.40
CA GLU A 123 12.53 2.63 10.33
C GLU A 123 13.59 3.48 9.63
N THR A 124 14.27 2.93 8.62
CA THR A 124 15.23 3.67 7.80
C THR A 124 14.54 4.81 7.05
N TYR A 125 13.38 4.55 6.45
CA TYR A 125 12.58 5.57 5.76
C TYR A 125 11.99 6.59 6.73
N LEU A 126 11.47 6.14 7.87
CA LEU A 126 10.94 6.99 8.92
C LEU A 126 12.00 7.96 9.43
N SER A 127 13.23 7.48 9.61
CA SER A 127 14.36 8.32 10.02
C SER A 127 14.70 9.37 8.96
N SER A 128 14.69 9.00 7.68
CA SER A 128 14.93 9.96 6.58
C SER A 128 13.84 11.03 6.43
N LEU A 129 12.65 10.79 7.00
CA LEU A 129 11.57 11.79 7.03
C LEU A 129 11.73 12.79 8.16
N LYS A 130 12.48 12.47 9.24
CA LYS A 130 12.65 13.38 10.39
C LYS A 130 13.23 14.73 9.98
N ASP A 131 14.10 14.75 8.98
CA ASP A 131 14.70 15.99 8.46
C ASP A 131 13.74 16.82 7.60
N LYS A 132 12.56 16.28 7.26
CA LYS A 132 11.55 16.91 6.39
C LYS A 132 10.27 17.28 7.12
N ILE A 133 9.97 16.61 8.24
CA ILE A 133 8.69 16.71 8.94
C ILE A 133 8.91 16.77 10.46
N ASP A 134 8.57 17.90 11.06
CA ASP A 134 8.74 18.12 12.51
C ASP A 134 7.68 17.39 13.33
N ASP A 135 6.41 17.51 12.94
CA ASP A 135 5.29 16.83 13.60
C ASP A 135 4.65 15.78 12.70
N SER A 136 4.79 14.51 13.09
CA SER A 136 4.19 13.40 12.38
C SER A 136 3.68 12.31 13.31
N LYS A 137 2.52 11.75 12.98
CA LYS A 137 1.86 10.67 13.71
C LYS A 137 1.82 9.41 12.85
N LEU A 138 1.84 8.25 13.49
CA LEU A 138 1.65 6.98 12.81
C LEU A 138 0.16 6.63 12.79
N THR A 139 -0.27 6.01 11.71
CA THR A 139 -1.58 5.37 11.59
C THR A 139 -1.45 4.15 10.70
N TYR A 140 -2.48 3.31 10.63
CA TYR A 140 -2.45 2.11 9.81
C TYR A 140 -3.82 1.81 9.21
N VAL A 141 -3.81 1.09 8.10
CA VAL A 141 -5.01 0.53 7.48
C VAL A 141 -5.31 -0.80 8.17
N PRO A 142 -6.45 -0.95 8.88
CA PRO A 142 -6.73 -2.20 9.58
C PRO A 142 -6.79 -3.38 8.60
N SER A 143 -6.15 -4.49 8.98
CA SER A 143 -6.09 -5.72 8.19
C SER A 143 -6.47 -6.93 9.05
N SER A 144 -7.14 -7.93 8.47
CA SER A 144 -7.44 -9.17 9.21
C SER A 144 -6.19 -9.94 9.60
N SER A 145 -5.08 -9.73 8.88
CA SER A 145 -3.77 -10.32 9.17
C SER A 145 -2.98 -9.57 10.25
N LYS A 146 -3.47 -8.40 10.69
CA LYS A 146 -2.81 -7.48 11.62
C LYS A 146 -1.39 -7.04 11.24
N ILE A 147 -0.97 -7.29 9.99
CA ILE A 147 0.37 -6.91 9.51
C ILE A 147 0.59 -5.39 9.65
N PRO A 148 -0.33 -4.51 9.21
CA PRO A 148 -0.14 -3.07 9.34
C PRO A 148 -0.13 -2.62 10.81
N ASP A 149 -1.02 -3.19 11.63
CA ASP A 149 -1.16 -2.92 13.05
C ASP A 149 0.16 -3.19 13.80
N ASP A 150 0.76 -4.36 13.59
CA ASP A 150 1.98 -4.76 14.29
C ASP A 150 3.19 -3.95 13.84
N ILE A 151 3.30 -3.66 12.53
CA ILE A 151 4.35 -2.79 12.01
C ILE A 151 4.22 -1.39 12.62
N ALA A 152 3.01 -0.82 12.64
CA ALA A 152 2.77 0.52 13.18
C ALA A 152 3.06 0.58 14.69
N LEU A 153 2.71 -0.47 15.45
CA LEU A 153 3.04 -0.58 16.86
C LEU A 153 4.55 -0.61 17.09
N ASN A 154 5.28 -1.45 16.35
CA ASN A 154 6.74 -1.55 16.48
C ASN A 154 7.42 -0.23 16.11
N LEU A 155 7.00 0.41 15.01
CA LEU A 155 7.49 1.72 14.60
C LEU A 155 7.21 2.80 15.66
N SER A 156 6.04 2.77 16.29
CA SER A 156 5.68 3.71 17.36
C SER A 156 6.59 3.55 18.57
N GLN A 157 6.85 2.31 18.98
CA GLN A 157 7.75 1.99 20.09
C GLN A 157 9.19 2.42 19.81
N SER A 158 9.74 2.09 18.64
CA SER A 158 11.14 2.39 18.31
C SER A 158 11.39 3.86 18.02
N SER A 159 10.45 4.55 17.36
CA SER A 159 10.60 5.96 17.00
C SER A 159 10.05 6.94 18.05
N LYS A 160 9.33 6.45 19.05
CA LYS A 160 8.55 7.24 20.03
C LYS A 160 7.50 8.15 19.38
N LYS A 161 7.12 7.90 18.12
CA LYS A 161 6.03 8.62 17.46
C LYS A 161 4.71 8.07 17.95
N GLU A 162 3.79 8.97 18.24
CA GLU A 162 2.44 8.61 18.67
C GLU A 162 1.69 7.87 17.55
N LEU A 163 1.02 6.79 17.93
CA LEU A 163 0.16 5.98 17.08
C LEU A 163 -1.30 6.39 17.27
N ILE A 164 -1.91 6.93 16.23
CA ILE A 164 -3.29 7.42 16.25
C ILE A 164 -4.11 6.62 15.24
N LYS A 165 -5.03 5.81 15.77
CA LYS A 165 -5.97 5.06 14.94
C LYS A 165 -7.09 5.99 14.45
N ILE A 166 -7.07 6.32 13.16
CA ILE A 166 -8.05 7.19 12.49
C ILE A 166 -8.93 6.46 11.46
N VAL A 167 -8.64 5.19 11.18
CA VAL A 167 -9.38 4.37 10.23
C VAL A 167 -9.77 3.05 10.91
N ASP A 168 -11.03 2.68 10.78
CA ASP A 168 -11.59 1.40 11.18
C ASP A 168 -12.22 0.69 9.99
N LYS A 169 -12.23 -0.65 10.00
CA LYS A 169 -13.08 -1.40 9.07
C LYS A 169 -14.54 -1.25 9.50
N ASN A 170 -15.40 -0.97 8.54
CA ASN A 170 -16.83 -1.01 8.76
C ASN A 170 -17.26 -2.48 9.00
N PRO A 171 -17.78 -2.82 10.19
CA PRO A 171 -18.21 -4.19 10.48
C PRO A 171 -19.41 -4.64 9.63
N ASP A 172 -20.16 -3.67 9.09
CA ASP A 172 -21.37 -3.93 8.30
C ASP A 172 -21.06 -4.10 6.79
N ASP A 173 -19.80 -3.92 6.37
CA ASP A 173 -19.39 -4.16 4.99
C ASP A 173 -19.19 -5.66 4.73
N THR A 174 -20.12 -6.25 3.98
CA THR A 174 -20.08 -7.66 3.55
C THR A 174 -19.55 -7.84 2.13
N THR A 175 -19.19 -6.76 1.44
CA THR A 175 -18.79 -6.80 0.03
C THR A 175 -17.41 -7.43 -0.13
N ASP A 176 -17.30 -8.49 -0.93
CA ASP A 176 -16.00 -9.06 -1.27
C ASP A 176 -15.23 -8.10 -2.20
N SER A 177 -14.12 -7.54 -1.71
CA SER A 177 -13.27 -6.65 -2.51
C SER A 177 -12.68 -7.33 -3.76
N LYS A 178 -12.71 -8.67 -3.86
CA LYS A 178 -12.26 -9.41 -5.05
C LYS A 178 -13.21 -9.32 -6.24
N SER A 179 -14.51 -9.08 -6.01
CA SER A 179 -15.50 -8.95 -7.09
C SER A 179 -15.44 -7.59 -7.78
N ILE A 180 -14.78 -6.62 -7.17
CA ILE A 180 -14.62 -5.27 -7.70
C ILE A 180 -13.49 -5.24 -8.73
N THR A 181 -13.83 -4.90 -9.97
CA THR A 181 -12.88 -4.95 -11.09
C THR A 181 -12.43 -3.58 -11.56
N THR A 182 -13.20 -2.52 -11.29
CA THR A 182 -12.86 -1.16 -11.72
C THR A 182 -12.33 -0.30 -10.57
N PHE A 183 -11.52 0.71 -10.92
CA PHE A 183 -11.02 1.68 -9.94
C PHE A 183 -12.16 2.56 -9.37
N GLU A 184 -13.14 2.93 -10.19
CA GLU A 184 -14.29 3.72 -9.76
C GLU A 184 -15.11 3.03 -8.66
N GLU A 185 -15.49 1.78 -8.89
CA GLU A 185 -16.20 0.96 -7.91
C GLU A 185 -15.35 0.75 -6.66
N SER A 186 -14.03 0.60 -6.82
CA SER A 186 -13.12 0.46 -5.68
C SER A 186 -13.07 1.70 -4.80
N ILE A 187 -13.12 2.91 -5.36
CA ILE A 187 -13.23 4.15 -4.58
C ILE A 187 -14.59 4.22 -3.88
N LYS A 188 -15.69 3.94 -4.59
CA LYS A 188 -17.03 3.94 -4.01
C LYS A 188 -17.10 2.97 -2.82
N HIS A 189 -16.57 1.76 -3.00
CA HIS A 189 -16.48 0.75 -1.96
C HIS A 189 -15.56 1.16 -0.82
N SER A 190 -14.38 1.74 -1.09
CA SER A 190 -13.45 2.19 -0.04
C SER A 190 -14.08 3.18 0.94
N LYS A 191 -15.02 4.03 0.48
CA LYS A 191 -15.76 4.96 1.34
C LYS A 191 -16.76 4.27 2.28
N ILE A 192 -17.22 3.06 1.93
CA ILE A 192 -18.17 2.26 2.71
C ILE A 192 -17.42 1.30 3.63
N LYS A 193 -16.34 0.71 3.10
CA LYS A 193 -15.47 -0.25 3.78
C LYS A 193 -14.78 0.32 5.01
N TYR A 194 -14.47 1.62 5.01
CA TYR A 194 -13.72 2.27 6.06
C TYR A 194 -14.56 3.33 6.77
N ARG A 195 -14.53 3.31 8.10
CA ARG A 195 -15.03 4.39 8.97
C ARG A 195 -13.85 5.25 9.40
N PHE A 196 -14.01 6.56 9.29
CA PHE A 196 -12.97 7.52 9.68
C PHE A 196 -13.34 8.17 11.00
N ASP A 197 -12.39 8.22 11.94
CA ASP A 197 -12.52 8.98 13.18
C ASP A 197 -12.19 10.46 12.88
N GLU A 198 -13.20 11.21 12.45
CA GLU A 198 -13.02 12.62 12.06
C GLU A 198 -12.57 13.50 13.23
N ASP A 199 -13.00 13.19 14.44
CA ASP A 199 -12.65 13.97 15.62
C ASP A 199 -11.16 13.85 15.91
N LYS A 200 -10.59 12.64 15.85
CA LYS A 200 -9.14 12.46 15.95
C LYS A 200 -8.38 13.13 14.82
N ILE A 201 -8.89 13.11 13.58
CA ILE A 201 -8.25 13.81 12.47
C ILE A 201 -8.22 15.33 12.75
N LYS A 202 -9.33 15.91 13.20
CA LYS A 202 -9.43 17.35 13.53
C LYS A 202 -8.55 17.74 14.71
N GLN A 203 -8.48 16.91 15.76
CA GLN A 203 -7.60 17.11 16.91
C GLN A 203 -6.11 17.12 16.52
N ASN A 204 -5.76 16.44 15.43
CA ASN A 204 -4.39 16.31 14.91
C ASN A 204 -4.21 17.06 13.58
N ASN A 205 -4.97 18.13 13.34
CA ASN A 205 -4.97 18.84 12.06
C ASN A 205 -3.65 19.56 11.70
N LYS A 206 -2.74 19.70 12.66
CA LYS A 206 -1.38 20.24 12.47
C LYS A 206 -0.32 19.16 12.22
N SER A 207 -0.68 17.89 12.34
CA SER A 207 0.25 16.78 12.19
C SER A 207 0.16 16.14 10.81
N ARG A 208 1.30 15.67 10.29
CA ARG A 208 1.33 14.82 9.09
C ARG A 208 1.19 13.36 9.50
N PHE A 209 0.35 12.61 8.80
CA PHE A 209 0.21 11.18 9.07
C PHE A 209 1.15 10.35 8.21
N ILE A 210 1.67 9.27 8.80
CA ILE A 210 2.40 8.21 8.12
C ILE A 210 1.53 6.96 8.20
N ILE A 211 0.97 6.55 7.06
CA ILE A 211 0.00 5.46 6.96
C ILE A 211 0.74 4.16 6.65
N ILE A 212 0.55 3.15 7.50
CA ILE A 212 1.08 1.81 7.28
C ILE A 212 0.01 0.92 6.64
N ASP A 213 0.36 0.20 5.57
CA ASP A 213 -0.52 -0.79 4.93
C ASP A 213 0.28 -2.04 4.53
N ASP A 214 -0.40 -3.16 4.33
CA ASP A 214 0.23 -4.43 3.95
C ASP A 214 0.31 -4.57 2.42
N VAL A 215 -0.74 -4.19 1.69
CA VAL A 215 -0.84 -4.42 0.24
C VAL A 215 -1.44 -3.21 -0.46
N PHE A 216 -0.65 -2.60 -1.35
CA PHE A 216 -1.14 -1.62 -2.30
C PHE A 216 -1.83 -2.35 -3.46
N GLY A 217 -3.16 -2.35 -3.47
CA GLY A 217 -3.97 -2.91 -4.57
C GLY A 217 -3.97 -2.02 -5.81
N ASN A 218 -5.12 -1.46 -6.15
CA ASN A 218 -5.28 -0.51 -7.26
C ASN A 218 -5.09 0.97 -6.85
N GLY A 219 -4.80 1.22 -5.56
CA GLY A 219 -4.59 2.56 -5.00
C GLY A 219 -5.83 3.23 -4.41
N SER A 220 -7.02 2.65 -4.52
CA SER A 220 -8.27 3.29 -4.04
C SER A 220 -8.27 3.53 -2.54
N THR A 221 -7.81 2.55 -1.75
CA THR A 221 -7.76 2.65 -0.28
C THR A 221 -6.87 3.80 0.15
N ILE A 222 -5.61 3.81 -0.30
CA ILE A 222 -4.65 4.83 0.12
C ILE A 222 -5.07 6.21 -0.37
N PHE A 223 -5.58 6.32 -1.60
CA PHE A 223 -6.12 7.58 -2.11
C PHE A 223 -7.28 8.10 -1.25
N THR A 224 -8.21 7.22 -0.87
CA THR A 224 -9.37 7.61 -0.04
C THR A 224 -8.93 8.17 1.30
N ILE A 225 -7.94 7.53 1.95
CA ILE A 225 -7.39 7.97 3.23
C ILE A 225 -6.63 9.29 3.07
N LEU A 226 -5.73 9.38 2.09
CA LEU A 226 -4.95 10.60 1.82
C LEU A 226 -5.85 11.79 1.48
N LYS A 227 -6.89 11.58 0.67
CA LYS A 227 -7.85 12.63 0.33
C LYS A 227 -8.60 13.11 1.58
N LYS A 228 -9.09 12.18 2.41
CA LYS A 228 -9.79 12.52 3.66
C LYS A 228 -8.90 13.32 4.61
N LEU A 229 -7.64 12.91 4.75
CA LEU A 229 -6.66 13.64 5.56
C LEU A 229 -6.37 15.03 4.99
N TYR A 230 -6.06 15.10 3.69
CA TYR A 230 -5.73 16.36 3.03
C TYR A 230 -6.89 17.36 3.12
N GLU A 231 -8.14 16.94 2.95
CA GLU A 231 -9.32 17.81 3.10
C GLU A 231 -9.50 18.37 4.52
N ASN A 232 -8.92 17.74 5.55
CA ASN A 232 -9.03 18.19 6.93
C ASN A 232 -7.78 18.92 7.44
N THR A 233 -6.61 18.63 6.87
CA THR A 233 -5.33 19.17 7.36
C THR A 233 -4.64 20.11 6.35
N ASN A 234 -4.99 20.03 5.07
CA ASN A 234 -4.26 20.65 3.95
C ASN A 234 -2.76 20.32 3.95
N MET A 235 -2.37 19.16 4.49
CA MET A 235 -0.98 18.74 4.58
C MET A 235 -0.70 17.53 3.69
N LEU A 236 0.51 17.51 3.12
CA LEU A 236 1.08 16.32 2.50
C LEU A 236 1.25 15.22 3.56
N ASN A 237 0.68 14.05 3.31
CA ASN A 237 0.80 12.87 4.17
C ASN A 237 1.72 11.81 3.54
N TYR A 238 2.19 10.88 4.35
CA TYR A 238 3.12 9.84 3.93
C TYR A 238 2.53 8.45 4.11
N PHE A 239 3.11 7.46 3.42
CA PHE A 239 2.74 6.07 3.62
C PHE A 239 3.89 5.10 3.37
N PHE A 240 3.87 4.00 4.13
CA PHE A 240 4.77 2.87 3.99
C PHE A 240 3.95 1.61 3.78
N ILE A 241 4.17 0.95 2.64
CA ILE A 241 3.36 -0.21 2.25
C ILE A 241 4.28 -1.36 1.92
N VAL A 242 3.94 -2.58 2.34
CA VAL A 242 4.87 -3.70 2.17
C VAL A 242 4.97 -4.09 0.70
N VAL A 243 3.84 -4.35 0.02
CA VAL A 243 3.89 -4.83 -1.37
C VAL A 243 2.85 -4.21 -2.28
N LYS A 244 3.20 -4.04 -3.56
CA LYS A 244 2.30 -3.62 -4.65
C LYS A 244 1.76 -4.84 -5.36
N ASP A 245 0.45 -5.08 -5.30
CA ASP A 245 -0.16 -6.16 -6.07
C ASP A 245 -0.03 -5.89 -7.57
N VAL A 246 0.32 -6.92 -8.33
CA VAL A 246 0.34 -6.88 -9.79
C VAL A 246 -0.68 -7.91 -10.25
N LYS A 247 -1.67 -7.42 -10.98
CA LYS A 247 -2.66 -8.26 -11.65
C LYS A 247 -2.38 -8.19 -13.15
N ARG A 248 -2.13 -9.36 -13.74
CA ARG A 248 -2.33 -9.67 -15.15
C ARG A 248 -2.66 -11.15 -15.24
#